data_AF-A0A4Y5SKA1-F1
#
_entry.id   AF-A0A4Y5SKA1-F1
#
_cell.length_a   1.000
_cell.length_b   1.000
_cell.length_c   1.000
_cell.angle_alpha   90.00
_cell.angle_beta   90.00
_cell.angle_gamma   90.00
#
_symmetry.space_group_name_H-M   'P 1'
#
loop_
_entity.id
_entity.type
_entity.pdbx_description
1 polymer ?
#
loop_
_entity_poly.entity_id
_entity_poly.type
_entity_poly.pdbx_seq_one_letter_code
_entity_poly.pdbx_strand_id
1 'polypeptide(L)'
;MVKKTLALILVLVIFGWAFLGIETAARMGGLNDFMASPGDLEVKGSLVETPNGSAFVIEWHLQRKPLERLLNGRDSAFLFYPSGVHISGSVYPLIGGFPEVNLTVYPAGRQVNRSRVDYTIWYYDTPGWAVPKVEMVRAVYLVPPNVSGGRMEIPLMATNWSRCSTIPVVFSYFHDTGGKRITPDHIDLRPELHLGPDYPFLGNGTLEVLFDFNTSHWVDMYLGKRGGWMEVRVFNVTLPCEGD
;
A
#
# COMPACT_ATOMS: atom_id res chain seq x y z
N MET A 1 -46.37 -26.95 20.89
CA MET A 1 -45.64 -26.31 19.76
C MET A 1 -45.51 -24.79 19.93
N VAL A 2 -46.59 -24.06 20.17
CA VAL A 2 -46.63 -22.58 20.26
C VAL A 2 -45.54 -21.95 21.15
N LYS A 3 -45.29 -22.48 22.36
CA LYS A 3 -44.23 -21.96 23.26
C LYS A 3 -42.81 -22.12 22.69
N LYS A 4 -42.53 -23.21 21.95
CA LYS A 4 -41.21 -23.44 21.33
C LYS A 4 -41.00 -22.51 20.13
N THR A 5 -42.05 -22.24 19.35
CA THR A 5 -42.03 -21.30 18.23
C THR A 5 -41.85 -19.86 18.71
N LEU A 6 -42.52 -19.46 19.80
CA LEU A 6 -42.36 -18.13 20.39
C LEU A 6 -40.96 -17.92 20.96
N ALA A 7 -40.41 -18.92 21.66
CA ALA A 7 -39.03 -18.86 22.17
C ALA A 7 -38.02 -18.74 21.03
N LEU A 8 -38.21 -19.48 19.93
CA LEU A 8 -37.37 -19.36 18.73
C LEU A 8 -37.44 -17.96 18.12
N ILE A 9 -38.64 -17.38 17.98
CA ILE A 9 -38.83 -16.02 17.47
C ILE A 9 -38.14 -15.00 18.38
N LEU A 10 -38.32 -15.10 19.69
CA LEU A 10 -37.66 -14.22 20.66
C LEU A 10 -36.14 -14.31 20.57
N VAL A 11 -35.60 -15.54 20.46
CA VAL A 11 -34.16 -15.76 20.27
C VAL A 11 -33.71 -15.10 18.97
N LEU A 12 -34.37 -15.35 17.84
CA LEU A 12 -34.00 -14.75 16.55
C LEU A 12 -34.04 -13.22 16.59
N VAL A 13 -35.06 -12.64 17.23
CA VAL A 13 -35.18 -11.18 17.40
C VAL A 13 -34.02 -10.66 18.25
N ILE A 14 -33.76 -11.23 19.43
CA ILE A 14 -32.67 -10.78 20.31
C ILE A 14 -31.30 -10.89 19.62
N PHE A 15 -31.03 -12.01 18.94
CA PHE A 15 -29.79 -12.19 18.19
C PHE A 15 -29.69 -11.21 17.02
N GLY A 16 -30.79 -10.94 16.30
CA GLY A 16 -30.83 -9.94 15.23
C GLY A 16 -30.51 -8.53 15.74
N TRP A 17 -31.13 -8.11 16.84
CA TRP A 17 -30.87 -6.80 17.46
C TRP A 17 -29.44 -6.68 17.99
N ALA A 18 -28.93 -7.73 18.64
CA ALA A 18 -27.55 -7.76 19.12
C ALA A 18 -26.55 -7.64 17.97
N PHE A 19 -26.76 -8.39 16.88
CA PHE A 19 -25.90 -8.32 15.70
C PHE A 19 -25.92 -6.93 15.06
N LEU A 20 -27.10 -6.34 14.87
CA LEU A 20 -27.25 -4.97 14.35
C LEU A 20 -26.58 -3.93 15.25
N GLY A 21 -26.70 -4.10 16.57
CA GLY A 21 -26.05 -3.22 17.55
C GLY A 21 -24.52 -3.29 17.46
N ILE A 22 -23.95 -4.49 17.36
CA ILE A 22 -22.51 -4.71 17.19
C ILE A 22 -22.03 -4.15 15.86
N GLU A 23 -22.74 -4.42 14.76
CA GLU A 23 -22.40 -3.89 13.44
C GLU A 23 -22.43 -2.36 13.42
N THR A 24 -23.43 -1.75 14.05
CA THR A 24 -23.54 -0.29 14.14
C THR A 24 -22.41 0.30 14.98
N ALA A 25 -22.12 -0.29 16.14
CA ALA A 25 -21.03 0.14 17.01
C ALA A 25 -19.68 0.06 16.29
N ALA A 26 -19.42 -1.03 15.56
CA ALA A 26 -18.25 -1.17 14.70
C ALA A 26 -18.17 -0.09 13.63
N ARG A 27 -19.25 0.13 12.86
CA ARG A 27 -19.29 1.18 11.82
C ARG A 27 -19.04 2.57 12.38
N MET A 28 -19.41 2.82 13.63
CA MET A 28 -19.17 4.10 14.32
C MET A 28 -17.76 4.20 14.94
N GLY A 29 -16.94 3.14 14.87
CA GLY A 29 -15.61 3.06 15.49
C GLY A 29 -15.63 2.80 17.00
N GLY A 30 -16.78 2.40 17.55
CA GLY A 30 -16.95 2.12 18.98
C GLY A 30 -16.34 0.81 19.44
N LEU A 31 -15.80 0.00 18.52
CA LEU A 31 -15.17 -1.29 18.80
C LEU A 31 -13.68 -1.33 18.38
N ASN A 32 -13.05 -0.18 18.14
CA ASN A 32 -11.66 -0.09 17.65
C ASN A 32 -10.67 -0.86 18.54
N ASP A 33 -10.85 -0.88 19.86
CA ASP A 33 -9.95 -1.59 20.79
C ASP A 33 -9.92 -3.11 20.56
N PHE A 34 -10.99 -3.66 19.97
CA PHE A 34 -11.14 -5.07 19.61
C PHE A 34 -10.74 -5.38 18.17
N MET A 35 -10.31 -4.36 17.40
CA MET A 35 -9.74 -4.48 16.06
C MET A 35 -8.20 -4.49 16.15
N ALA A 36 -7.54 -4.93 15.09
CA ALA A 36 -6.10 -4.92 14.95
C ALA A 36 -5.60 -3.47 15.01
N SER A 37 -4.45 -3.31 15.65
CA SER A 37 -3.72 -2.07 15.79
C SER A 37 -2.55 -2.04 14.78
N PRO A 38 -1.92 -0.88 14.55
CA PRO A 38 -0.74 -0.81 13.68
C PRO A 38 0.38 -1.78 14.07
N GLY A 39 0.54 -2.08 15.36
CA GLY A 39 1.53 -3.03 15.87
C GLY A 39 1.27 -4.51 15.51
N ASP A 40 0.05 -4.83 15.07
CA ASP A 40 -0.35 -6.17 14.63
C ASP A 40 -0.04 -6.40 13.13
N LEU A 41 0.45 -5.37 12.43
CA LEU A 41 0.90 -5.44 11.04
C LEU A 41 2.42 -5.67 10.99
N GLU A 42 2.80 -6.84 10.50
CA GLU A 42 4.17 -7.15 10.14
C GLU A 42 4.41 -6.75 8.68
N VAL A 43 5.48 -5.99 8.40
CA VAL A 43 5.90 -5.64 7.04
C VAL A 43 7.40 -5.90 6.91
N LYS A 44 7.80 -6.66 5.90
CA LYS A 44 9.19 -6.98 5.57
C LYS A 44 9.49 -6.58 4.13
N GLY A 45 10.67 -6.02 3.92
CA GLY A 45 11.24 -5.76 2.61
C GLY A 45 12.50 -6.58 2.41
N SER A 46 12.68 -7.20 1.25
CA SER A 46 13.90 -7.92 0.91
C SER A 46 14.21 -7.85 -0.58
N LEU A 47 15.49 -7.90 -0.92
CA LEU A 47 15.95 -8.09 -2.28
C LEU A 47 16.05 -9.60 -2.55
N VAL A 48 15.53 -10.06 -3.69
CA VAL A 48 15.61 -11.46 -4.12
C VAL A 48 16.12 -11.55 -5.55
N GLU A 49 16.92 -12.57 -5.82
CA GLU A 49 17.28 -12.94 -7.18
C GLU A 49 16.17 -13.79 -7.80
N THR A 50 15.78 -13.45 -9.03
CA THR A 50 14.78 -14.18 -9.81
C THR A 50 15.41 -14.65 -11.12
N PRO A 51 14.79 -15.60 -11.83
CA PRO A 51 15.26 -16.02 -13.16
C PRO A 51 15.33 -14.88 -14.19
N ASN A 52 14.65 -13.75 -13.93
CA ASN A 52 14.57 -12.58 -14.81
C ASN A 52 15.37 -11.39 -14.25
N GLY A 53 16.35 -11.63 -13.37
CA GLY A 53 17.13 -10.61 -12.68
C GLY A 53 16.67 -10.38 -11.24
N SER A 54 17.04 -9.25 -10.65
CA SER A 54 16.68 -8.94 -9.26
C SER A 54 15.25 -8.39 -9.11
N ALA A 55 14.61 -8.67 -7.97
CA ALA A 55 13.33 -8.09 -7.60
C ALA A 55 13.35 -7.62 -6.15
N PHE A 56 12.65 -6.52 -5.87
CA PHE A 56 12.36 -6.12 -4.50
C PHE A 56 11.00 -6.68 -4.07
N VAL A 57 10.98 -7.32 -2.92
CA VAL A 57 9.82 -8.01 -2.38
C VAL A 57 9.37 -7.29 -1.12
N ILE A 58 8.09 -6.95 -1.07
CA ILE A 58 7.43 -6.49 0.14
C ILE A 58 6.40 -7.53 0.56
N GLU A 59 6.59 -8.08 1.74
CA GLU A 59 5.65 -8.98 2.40
C GLU A 59 4.96 -8.25 3.55
N TRP A 60 3.65 -8.36 3.64
CA TRP A 60 2.89 -7.88 4.78
C TRP A 60 1.94 -8.95 5.32
N HIS A 61 1.75 -8.92 6.63
CA HIS A 61 0.83 -9.80 7.32
C HIS A 61 0.17 -9.07 8.49
N LEU A 62 -1.16 -9.00 8.46
CA LEU A 62 -1.98 -8.44 9.53
C LEU A 62 -2.52 -9.57 10.42
N GLN A 63 -2.15 -9.55 11.69
CA GLN A 63 -2.71 -10.47 12.68
C GLN A 63 -4.11 -10.03 13.09
N ARG A 64 -5.12 -10.57 12.39
CA ARG A 64 -6.52 -10.19 12.62
C ARG A 64 -7.07 -10.69 13.96
N LYS A 65 -7.79 -9.81 14.68
CA LYS A 65 -8.55 -10.14 15.89
C LYS A 65 -9.91 -10.80 15.55
N PRO A 66 -10.53 -11.56 16.48
CA PRO A 66 -11.77 -12.30 16.19
C PRO A 66 -12.94 -11.45 15.71
N LEU A 67 -13.08 -10.21 16.22
CA LEU A 67 -14.18 -9.32 15.87
C LEU A 67 -14.14 -8.91 14.40
N GLU A 68 -12.95 -8.76 13.83
CA GLU A 68 -12.73 -8.39 12.42
C GLU A 68 -13.16 -9.47 11.45
N ARG A 69 -13.27 -10.72 11.89
CA ARG A 69 -13.82 -11.80 11.06
C ARG A 69 -15.34 -11.72 10.96
N LEU A 70 -15.98 -11.08 11.94
CA LEU A 70 -17.42 -10.85 11.97
C LEU A 70 -17.80 -9.58 11.20
N LEU A 71 -16.88 -8.61 11.16
CA LEU A 71 -17.06 -7.33 10.49
C LEU A 71 -16.42 -7.38 9.11
N ASN A 72 -17.19 -7.11 8.06
CA ASN A 72 -16.73 -7.20 6.68
C ASN A 72 -15.87 -5.97 6.30
N GLY A 73 -14.77 -5.76 7.03
CA GLY A 73 -13.84 -4.63 6.87
C GLY A 73 -13.21 -4.60 5.49
N ARG A 74 -12.85 -3.39 5.04
CA ARG A 74 -12.24 -3.18 3.72
C ARG A 74 -10.88 -2.54 3.88
N ASP A 75 -9.84 -3.34 3.73
CA ASP A 75 -8.48 -2.88 3.83
C ASP A 75 -7.94 -2.51 2.44
N SER A 76 -6.84 -1.78 2.39
CA SER A 76 -6.14 -1.51 1.12
C SER A 76 -4.64 -1.42 1.32
N ALA A 77 -3.90 -1.89 0.32
CA ALA A 77 -2.46 -1.76 0.24
C ALA A 77 -2.13 -0.83 -0.92
N PHE A 78 -1.29 0.16 -0.67
CA PHE A 78 -0.77 1.10 -1.65
C PHE A 78 0.74 0.91 -1.74
N LEU A 79 1.25 0.95 -2.96
CA LEU A 79 2.67 0.85 -3.24
C LEU A 79 3.06 1.99 -4.17
N PHE A 80 4.14 2.68 -3.82
CA PHE A 80 4.70 3.77 -4.59
C PHE A 80 6.17 3.49 -4.86
N TYR A 81 6.59 3.60 -6.11
CA TYR A 81 8.01 3.52 -6.47
C TYR A 81 8.27 4.39 -7.70
N PRO A 82 9.46 4.99 -7.82
CA PRO A 82 9.76 5.86 -8.94
C PRO A 82 10.03 5.05 -10.21
N SER A 83 9.38 5.44 -11.32
CA SER A 83 9.63 4.91 -12.66
C SER A 83 10.61 5.77 -13.44
N GLY A 84 10.73 7.06 -13.14
CA GLY A 84 11.64 7.96 -13.84
C GLY A 84 11.72 9.36 -13.25
N VAL A 85 12.63 10.17 -13.79
CA VAL A 85 12.79 11.58 -13.44
C VAL A 85 12.67 12.44 -14.70
N HIS A 86 11.81 13.45 -14.64
CA HIS A 86 11.63 14.44 -15.68
C HIS A 86 12.64 15.55 -15.50
N ILE A 87 13.54 15.72 -16.48
CA ILE A 87 14.59 16.75 -16.45
C ILE A 87 14.52 17.52 -17.77
N SER A 88 14.34 18.84 -17.69
CA SER A 88 14.38 19.74 -18.86
C SER A 88 13.50 19.30 -20.04
N GLY A 89 12.30 18.77 -19.76
CA GLY A 89 11.35 18.32 -20.78
C GLY A 89 11.56 16.91 -21.34
N SER A 90 12.59 16.18 -20.86
CA SER A 90 12.80 14.75 -21.17
C SER A 90 12.51 13.87 -19.95
N VAL A 91 12.16 12.60 -20.19
CA VAL A 91 11.96 11.59 -19.14
C VAL A 91 13.12 10.62 -19.16
N TYR A 92 13.78 10.49 -18.02
CA TYR A 92 14.84 9.51 -17.80
C TYR A 92 14.27 8.39 -16.93
N PRO A 93 14.02 7.18 -17.47
CA PRO A 93 13.48 6.07 -16.69
C PRO A 93 14.51 5.55 -15.70
N LEU A 94 14.06 5.21 -14.49
CA LEU A 94 14.83 4.52 -13.46
C LEU A 94 14.70 3.01 -13.57
N ILE A 95 13.51 2.52 -13.92
CA ILE A 95 13.25 1.10 -14.14
C ILE A 95 12.76 0.92 -15.58
N GLY A 96 13.22 -0.13 -16.24
CA GLY A 96 12.80 -0.49 -17.60
C GLY A 96 11.31 -0.84 -17.65
N GLY A 97 10.56 -0.12 -18.50
CA GLY A 97 9.12 -0.33 -18.71
C GLY A 97 8.25 0.21 -17.57
N PHE A 98 7.00 -0.25 -17.52
CA PHE A 98 6.10 -0.04 -16.38
C PHE A 98 5.99 -1.37 -15.63
N PRO A 99 6.86 -1.63 -14.64
CA PRO A 99 6.92 -2.94 -14.01
C PRO A 99 5.69 -3.15 -13.11
N GLU A 100 4.62 -3.71 -13.69
CA GLU A 100 3.48 -4.21 -12.94
C GLU A 100 3.97 -5.19 -11.87
N VAL A 101 3.43 -5.06 -10.66
CA VAL A 101 3.85 -5.90 -9.54
C VAL A 101 3.25 -7.30 -9.64
N ASN A 102 4.05 -8.30 -9.31
CA ASN A 102 3.52 -9.65 -9.09
C ASN A 102 3.02 -9.72 -7.65
N LEU A 103 1.70 -9.79 -7.49
CA LEU A 103 1.05 -9.85 -6.19
C LEU A 103 0.59 -11.28 -5.89
N THR A 104 1.03 -11.82 -4.76
CA THR A 104 0.50 -13.06 -4.17
C THR A 104 -0.17 -12.75 -2.84
N VAL A 105 -1.33 -13.37 -2.55
CA VAL A 105 -2.07 -13.12 -1.29
C VAL A 105 -2.24 -14.37 -0.43
N TYR A 106 -2.14 -14.18 0.88
CA TYR A 106 -2.27 -15.21 1.91
C TYR A 106 -3.66 -15.16 2.57
N PRO A 107 -4.17 -16.29 3.11
CA PRO A 107 -3.50 -17.59 3.29
C PRO A 107 -3.49 -18.50 2.06
N ALA A 108 -4.23 -18.17 1.01
CA ALA A 108 -4.41 -19.05 -0.14
C ALA A 108 -3.15 -19.21 -1.03
N GLY A 109 -2.12 -18.39 -0.84
CA GLY A 109 -0.93 -18.37 -1.70
C GLY A 109 -1.27 -18.07 -3.16
N ARG A 110 -2.35 -17.31 -3.38
CA ARG A 110 -2.95 -17.13 -4.71
C ARG A 110 -2.35 -15.91 -5.39
N GLN A 111 -1.87 -16.08 -6.62
CA GLN A 111 -1.48 -14.95 -7.45
C GLN A 111 -2.71 -14.12 -7.84
N VAL A 112 -2.60 -12.81 -7.69
CA VAL A 112 -3.65 -11.86 -8.02
C VAL A 112 -3.49 -11.45 -9.49
N ASN A 113 -4.59 -11.52 -10.23
CA ASN A 113 -4.61 -11.01 -11.61
C ASN A 113 -4.27 -9.52 -11.61
N ARG A 114 -3.41 -9.11 -12.53
CA ARG A 114 -2.95 -7.71 -12.69
C ARG A 114 -4.09 -6.70 -12.77
N SER A 115 -5.21 -7.05 -13.42
CA SER A 115 -6.41 -6.20 -13.52
C SER A 115 -7.13 -5.92 -12.18
N ARG A 116 -6.72 -6.58 -11.09
CA ARG A 116 -7.23 -6.31 -9.75
C ARG A 116 -6.32 -5.36 -8.95
N VAL A 117 -5.20 -4.96 -9.52
CA VAL A 117 -4.33 -3.91 -9.00
C VAL A 117 -4.54 -2.70 -9.91
N ASP A 118 -4.95 -1.59 -9.32
CA ASP A 118 -5.06 -0.32 -10.04
C ASP A 118 -3.70 0.33 -10.14
N TYR A 119 -3.32 0.82 -11.34
CA TYR A 119 -2.05 1.46 -11.60
C TYR A 119 -2.27 2.87 -12.11
N THR A 120 -1.72 3.84 -11.40
CA THR A 120 -1.74 5.25 -11.81
C THR A 120 -0.33 5.82 -11.75
N ILE A 121 0.00 6.69 -12.70
CA ILE A 121 1.27 7.43 -12.70
C ILE A 121 1.02 8.80 -12.11
N TRP A 122 1.93 9.27 -11.27
CA TRP A 122 1.89 10.64 -10.76
C TRP A 122 3.26 11.27 -10.69
N TYR A 123 3.27 12.60 -10.74
CA TYR A 123 4.47 13.40 -10.70
C TYR A 123 4.56 14.10 -9.36
N TYR A 124 5.62 13.81 -8.63
CA TYR A 124 5.92 14.48 -7.37
C TYR A 124 6.96 15.56 -7.61
N ASP A 125 6.72 16.71 -6.97
CA ASP A 125 7.63 17.83 -7.03
C ASP A 125 8.88 17.56 -6.17
N THR A 126 9.94 18.25 -6.50
CA THR A 126 11.20 18.23 -5.74
C THR A 126 11.53 19.68 -5.32
N PRO A 127 12.27 19.91 -4.23
CA PRO A 127 12.44 21.26 -3.67
C PRO A 127 13.18 22.24 -4.62
N GLY A 128 12.63 23.43 -4.87
CA GLY A 128 13.26 24.51 -5.67
C GLY A 128 12.37 25.12 -6.77
N TRP A 129 12.94 25.99 -7.63
CA TRP A 129 12.18 26.82 -8.60
C TRP A 129 12.19 26.32 -10.08
N ALA A 130 13.09 25.41 -10.46
CA ALA A 130 13.23 24.87 -11.83
C ALA A 130 13.50 23.36 -11.84
N VAL A 131 12.87 22.64 -10.92
CA VAL A 131 13.34 21.35 -10.42
C VAL A 131 12.72 20.19 -11.22
N PRO A 132 13.47 19.09 -11.42
CA PRO A 132 12.89 17.85 -11.92
C PRO A 132 11.63 17.41 -11.19
N LYS A 133 10.80 16.62 -11.89
CA LYS A 133 9.68 15.91 -11.28
C LYS A 133 9.99 14.43 -11.24
N VAL A 134 9.69 13.77 -10.13
CA VAL A 134 9.82 12.32 -10.03
C VAL A 134 8.50 11.69 -10.44
N GLU A 135 8.55 10.90 -11.51
CA GLU A 135 7.45 10.05 -11.93
C GLU A 135 7.41 8.84 -10.99
N MET A 136 6.30 8.66 -10.28
CA MET A 136 6.06 7.50 -9.42
C MET A 136 4.88 6.69 -9.92
N VAL A 137 5.09 5.38 -10.01
CA VAL A 137 4.01 4.42 -10.14
C VAL A 137 3.31 4.29 -8.81
N ARG A 138 1.98 4.31 -8.85
CA ARG A 138 1.08 4.04 -7.73
C ARG A 138 0.31 2.78 -8.03
N ALA A 139 0.55 1.72 -7.26
CA ALA A 139 -0.20 0.49 -7.34
C ALA A 139 -1.13 0.36 -6.13
N VAL A 140 -2.43 0.17 -6.38
CA VAL A 140 -3.44 0.06 -5.33
C VAL A 140 -4.12 -1.30 -5.39
N TYR A 141 -4.10 -2.01 -4.27
CA TYR A 141 -4.79 -3.27 -4.11
C TYR A 141 -5.84 -3.18 -3.01
N LEU A 142 -7.11 -3.36 -3.39
CA LEU A 142 -8.21 -3.48 -2.44
C LEU A 142 -8.17 -4.87 -1.81
N VAL A 143 -7.83 -4.93 -0.54
CA VAL A 143 -7.57 -6.18 0.17
C VAL A 143 -8.92 -6.79 0.58
N PRO A 144 -9.27 -7.98 0.07
CA PRO A 144 -10.51 -8.63 0.44
C PRO A 144 -10.50 -9.11 1.91
N PRO A 145 -11.68 -9.26 2.55
CA PRO A 145 -11.77 -9.65 3.96
C PRO A 145 -11.13 -11.00 4.32
N ASN A 146 -11.00 -11.91 3.35
CA ASN A 146 -10.38 -13.22 3.52
C ASN A 146 -8.86 -13.22 3.32
N VAL A 147 -8.26 -12.05 3.06
CA VAL A 147 -6.82 -11.88 2.92
C VAL A 147 -6.26 -11.29 4.21
N SER A 148 -5.27 -11.99 4.77
CA SER A 148 -4.53 -11.54 5.96
C SER A 148 -3.14 -10.99 5.62
N GLY A 149 -2.69 -11.14 4.38
CA GLY A 149 -1.38 -10.66 3.98
C GLY A 149 -1.12 -10.84 2.50
N GLY A 150 0.01 -10.35 2.05
CA GLY A 150 0.45 -10.52 0.67
C GLY A 150 1.93 -10.31 0.49
N ARG A 151 2.37 -10.59 -0.74
CA ARG A 151 3.73 -10.49 -1.23
C ARG A 151 3.68 -9.75 -2.57
N MET A 152 4.19 -8.52 -2.61
CA MET A 152 4.34 -7.71 -3.82
C MET A 152 5.78 -7.80 -4.28
N GLU A 153 6.00 -8.25 -5.52
CA GLU A 153 7.32 -8.29 -6.15
C GLU A 153 7.40 -7.19 -7.20
N ILE A 154 8.42 -6.36 -7.07
CA ILE A 154 8.76 -5.27 -7.98
C ILE A 154 10.02 -5.68 -8.74
N PRO A 155 9.90 -6.00 -10.05
CA PRO A 155 11.07 -6.25 -10.88
C PRO A 155 12.00 -5.03 -10.91
N LEU A 156 13.29 -5.22 -10.62
CA LEU A 156 14.29 -4.16 -10.63
C LEU A 156 15.13 -4.25 -11.91
N MET A 157 14.55 -3.81 -13.01
CA MET A 157 15.24 -3.75 -14.30
C MET A 157 15.92 -2.40 -14.47
N ALA A 158 17.18 -2.28 -14.04
CA ALA A 158 17.92 -1.03 -14.20
C ALA A 158 18.09 -0.68 -15.68
N THR A 159 17.90 0.59 -16.02
CA THR A 159 18.26 1.12 -17.34
C THR A 159 19.73 1.51 -17.36
N ASN A 160 20.32 1.73 -18.54
CA ASN A 160 21.76 2.02 -18.66
C ASN A 160 22.21 3.24 -17.82
N TRP A 161 21.38 4.27 -17.69
CA TRP A 161 21.71 5.46 -16.89
C TRP A 161 21.30 5.33 -15.41
N SER A 162 20.45 4.37 -15.04
CA SER A 162 19.96 4.22 -13.65
C SER A 162 20.65 3.11 -12.85
N ARG A 163 21.66 2.47 -13.42
CA ARG A 163 22.47 1.45 -12.72
C ARG A 163 23.02 1.98 -11.40
N CYS A 164 23.03 1.13 -10.38
CA CYS A 164 23.42 1.46 -9.01
C CYS A 164 22.61 2.57 -8.32
N SER A 165 21.52 3.07 -8.93
CA SER A 165 20.69 4.08 -8.26
C SER A 165 19.98 3.45 -7.06
N THR A 166 19.89 4.17 -5.95
CA THR A 166 19.03 3.81 -4.82
C THR A 166 17.74 4.59 -4.89
N ILE A 167 16.63 3.86 -5.01
CA ILE A 167 15.28 4.42 -5.16
C ILE A 167 14.43 4.13 -3.92
N PRO A 168 13.55 5.06 -3.51
CA PRO A 168 12.61 4.81 -2.43
C PRO A 168 11.38 4.05 -2.93
N VAL A 169 11.07 2.95 -2.24
CA VAL A 169 9.82 2.22 -2.40
C VAL A 169 8.99 2.45 -1.14
N VAL A 170 7.84 3.10 -1.28
CA VAL A 170 6.92 3.40 -0.19
C VAL A 170 5.77 2.40 -0.21
N PHE A 171 5.60 1.66 0.88
CA PHE A 171 4.45 0.79 1.10
C PHE A 171 3.55 1.41 2.17
N SER A 172 2.25 1.44 1.90
CA SER A 172 1.23 1.96 2.80
C SER A 172 0.11 0.95 2.95
N TYR A 173 -0.33 0.68 4.19
CA TYR A 173 -1.43 -0.23 4.47
C TYR A 173 -2.50 0.48 5.29
N PHE A 174 -3.72 0.51 4.75
CA PHE A 174 -4.90 1.00 5.44
C PHE A 174 -5.72 -0.17 5.99
N HIS A 175 -6.10 -0.04 7.25
CA HIS A 175 -7.01 -0.97 7.91
C HIS A 175 -8.29 -0.26 8.38
N ASP A 176 -9.44 -0.79 7.97
CA ASP A 176 -10.75 -0.24 8.33
C ASP A 176 -11.19 -0.71 9.71
N THR A 177 -11.19 0.21 10.68
CA THR A 177 -11.75 -0.04 12.01
C THR A 177 -13.13 0.59 12.20
N GLY A 178 -13.68 1.23 11.16
CA GLY A 178 -14.90 2.03 11.22
C GLY A 178 -14.68 3.46 11.73
N GLY A 179 -15.77 4.21 11.85
CA GLY A 179 -15.72 5.63 12.18
C GLY A 179 -15.52 6.52 10.95
N LYS A 180 -15.00 7.72 11.15
CA LYS A 180 -14.88 8.77 10.11
C LYS A 180 -13.48 9.36 9.94
N ARG A 181 -12.53 8.97 10.79
CA ARG A 181 -11.19 9.55 10.82
C ARG A 181 -10.16 8.45 10.59
N ILE A 182 -9.16 8.77 9.78
CA ILE A 182 -8.01 7.92 9.55
C ILE A 182 -6.86 8.51 10.38
N THR A 183 -6.08 7.64 11.03
CA THR A 183 -4.92 8.06 11.81
C THR A 183 -3.65 7.40 11.27
N PRO A 184 -2.62 8.17 10.88
CA PRO A 184 -2.67 9.63 10.65
C PRO A 184 -3.57 9.97 9.45
N ASP A 185 -4.12 11.18 9.41
CA ASP A 185 -4.94 11.71 8.31
C ASP A 185 -4.10 12.26 7.15
N HIS A 186 -2.83 12.54 7.44
CA HIS A 186 -1.84 13.11 6.53
C HIS A 186 -0.45 12.57 6.85
N ILE A 187 0.35 12.32 5.82
CA ILE A 187 1.73 11.85 5.94
C ILE A 187 2.61 12.64 4.97
N ASP A 188 3.59 13.35 5.52
CA ASP A 188 4.63 14.03 4.76
C ASP A 188 5.93 13.23 4.83
N LEU A 189 6.43 12.78 3.68
CA LEU A 189 7.72 12.10 3.55
C LEU A 189 8.63 12.88 2.62
N ARG A 190 9.93 12.77 2.89
CA ARG A 190 11.00 13.33 2.06
C ARG A 190 12.01 12.25 1.68
N PRO A 191 11.59 11.23 0.91
CA PRO A 191 12.52 10.20 0.52
C PRO A 191 13.53 10.75 -0.50
N GLU A 192 14.75 10.26 -0.42
CA GLU A 192 15.84 10.64 -1.32
C GLU A 192 16.03 9.55 -2.39
N LEU A 193 16.24 9.98 -3.63
CA LEU A 193 16.78 9.15 -4.70
C LEU A 193 18.27 9.45 -4.81
N HIS A 194 19.10 8.42 -4.68
CA HIS A 194 20.52 8.52 -5.00
C HIS A 194 20.73 7.95 -6.39
N LEU A 195 20.87 8.82 -7.37
CA LEU A 195 21.00 8.49 -8.77
C LEU A 195 22.42 7.97 -9.06
N GLY A 196 22.48 6.96 -9.93
CA GLY A 196 23.73 6.36 -10.37
C GLY A 196 24.64 7.35 -11.11
N PRO A 197 25.93 7.00 -11.30
CA PRO A 197 26.93 7.89 -11.88
C PRO A 197 26.61 8.31 -13.32
N ASP A 198 25.90 7.45 -14.06
CA ASP A 198 25.54 7.68 -15.47
C ASP A 198 24.19 8.39 -15.63
N TYR A 199 23.50 8.71 -14.52
CA TYR A 199 22.21 9.35 -14.57
C TYR A 199 22.37 10.82 -14.96
N PRO A 200 21.62 11.34 -15.95
CA PRO A 200 21.80 12.68 -16.49
C PRO A 200 21.16 13.75 -15.59
N PHE A 201 21.57 13.80 -14.32
CA PHE A 201 21.13 14.74 -13.31
C PHE A 201 22.28 15.65 -12.88
N LEU A 202 22.02 16.96 -12.86
CA LEU A 202 22.99 17.97 -12.46
C LEU A 202 22.92 18.15 -10.93
N GLY A 203 23.99 17.81 -10.22
CA GLY A 203 24.06 17.94 -8.77
C GLY A 203 24.99 16.91 -8.13
N ASN A 204 24.79 16.65 -6.84
CA ASN A 204 25.50 15.60 -6.09
C ASN A 204 24.93 14.19 -6.32
N GLY A 205 24.13 14.00 -7.38
CA GLY A 205 23.43 12.73 -7.66
C GLY A 205 22.29 12.41 -6.70
N THR A 206 21.89 13.32 -5.79
CA THR A 206 20.79 13.07 -4.85
C THR A 206 19.60 13.98 -5.14
N LEU A 207 18.39 13.41 -5.12
CA LEU A 207 17.14 14.11 -5.37
C LEU A 207 16.12 13.82 -4.26
N GLU A 208 15.75 14.85 -3.49
CA GLU A 208 14.67 14.76 -2.49
C GLU A 208 13.30 14.85 -3.19
N VAL A 209 12.38 13.96 -2.84
CA VAL A 209 11.00 13.97 -3.33
C VAL A 209 10.07 14.50 -2.26
N LEU A 210 9.22 15.47 -2.59
CA LEU A 210 8.17 15.95 -1.69
C LEU A 210 6.95 15.03 -1.81
N PHE A 211 6.94 13.97 -0.99
CA PHE A 211 5.85 13.00 -0.98
C PHE A 211 4.82 13.38 0.08
N ASP A 212 3.81 14.14 -0.36
CA ASP A 212 2.61 14.44 0.41
C ASP A 212 1.56 13.35 0.17
N PHE A 213 1.14 12.67 1.25
CA PHE A 213 0.14 11.62 1.23
C PHE A 213 -1.02 11.91 2.17
N ASN A 214 -2.07 12.53 1.62
CA ASN A 214 -3.36 12.71 2.28
C ASN A 214 -4.12 11.37 2.39
N THR A 215 -3.94 10.66 3.51
CA THR A 215 -4.47 9.30 3.71
C THR A 215 -6.00 9.26 3.57
N SER A 216 -6.68 10.29 4.08
CA SER A 216 -8.14 10.40 4.05
C SER A 216 -8.67 10.52 2.63
N HIS A 217 -8.04 11.35 1.80
CA HIS A 217 -8.43 11.50 0.40
C HIS A 217 -8.21 10.21 -0.39
N TRP A 218 -7.05 9.57 -0.20
CA TRP A 218 -6.72 8.31 -0.88
C TRP A 218 -7.70 7.21 -0.55
N VAL A 219 -8.02 7.02 0.73
CA VAL A 219 -9.00 6.01 1.13
C VAL A 219 -10.40 6.35 0.63
N ASP A 220 -10.84 7.62 0.68
CA ASP A 220 -12.15 8.03 0.17
C ASP A 220 -12.31 7.74 -1.33
N MET A 221 -11.27 8.00 -2.12
CA MET A 221 -11.27 7.74 -3.56
C MET A 221 -11.54 6.28 -3.93
N TYR A 222 -11.03 5.32 -3.14
CA TYR A 222 -11.08 3.89 -3.46
C TYR A 222 -12.11 3.10 -2.65
N LEU A 223 -12.35 3.49 -1.40
CA LEU A 223 -13.16 2.75 -0.42
C LEU A 223 -14.35 3.55 0.11
N GLY A 224 -14.48 4.82 -0.31
CA GLY A 224 -15.40 5.80 0.24
C GLY A 224 -14.97 6.27 1.63
N LYS A 225 -15.75 7.17 2.23
CA LYS A 225 -15.48 7.70 3.57
C LYS A 225 -15.42 6.58 4.61
N ARG A 226 -14.24 6.38 5.18
CA ARG A 226 -13.94 5.35 6.18
C ARG A 226 -13.11 5.95 7.32
N GLY A 227 -13.14 5.27 8.46
CA GLY A 227 -12.20 5.51 9.55
C GLY A 227 -11.32 4.29 9.75
N GLY A 228 -10.18 4.49 10.40
CA GLY A 228 -9.19 3.44 10.54
C GLY A 228 -7.82 3.98 10.86
N TRP A 229 -6.81 3.17 10.59
CA TRP A 229 -5.42 3.58 10.70
C TRP A 229 -4.65 3.27 9.43
N MET A 230 -3.58 4.02 9.22
CA MET A 230 -2.66 3.89 8.09
C MET A 230 -1.26 3.66 8.62
N GLU A 231 -0.57 2.65 8.10
CA GLU A 231 0.84 2.41 8.37
C GLU A 231 1.67 2.59 7.10
N VAL A 232 2.75 3.36 7.20
CA VAL A 232 3.66 3.62 6.07
C VAL A 232 5.08 3.14 6.37
N ARG A 233 5.69 2.51 5.37
CA ARG A 233 7.08 2.03 5.39
C ARG A 233 7.79 2.50 4.13
N VAL A 234 8.99 3.03 4.30
CA VAL A 234 9.86 3.44 3.18
C VAL A 234 11.05 2.49 3.15
N PHE A 235 11.32 1.92 2.00
CA PHE A 235 12.46 1.03 1.75
C PHE A 235 13.37 1.67 0.71
N ASN A 236 14.65 1.77 1.02
CA ASN A 236 15.66 2.23 0.06
C ASN A 236 16.20 1.02 -0.68
N VAL A 237 15.97 0.97 -1.98
CA VAL A 237 16.26 -0.19 -2.83
C VAL A 237 17.31 0.20 -3.86
N THR A 238 18.44 -0.48 -3.85
CA THR A 238 19.50 -0.27 -4.85
C THR A 238 19.22 -1.10 -6.10
N LEU A 239 19.18 -0.44 -7.25
CA LEU A 239 19.05 -1.06 -8.55
C LEU A 239 20.36 -1.78 -8.95
N PRO A 240 20.28 -2.85 -9.76
CA PRO A 240 21.45 -3.54 -10.27
C PRO A 240 22.51 -2.61 -10.88
N CYS A 241 23.77 -2.90 -10.60
CA CYS A 241 24.92 -2.17 -11.13
C CYS A 241 25.43 -2.73 -12.47
N GLU A 242 25.29 -4.03 -12.66
CA GLU A 242 25.63 -4.71 -13.90
C GLU A 242 24.38 -4.78 -14.78
N GLY A 243 24.55 -4.61 -16.09
CA GLY A 243 23.47 -4.85 -17.04
C GLY A 243 23.59 -6.28 -17.55
N ASP A 244 22.46 -6.96 -17.66
CA ASP A 244 22.35 -8.25 -18.36
C ASP A 244 22.66 -8.09 -19.88
#